data_AF-A0A2C5TUM7-F1
#
_entry.id   AF-A0A2C5TUM7-F1
#
_cell.length_a   1.000
_cell.length_b   1.000
_cell.length_c   1.000
_cell.angle_alpha   90.00
_cell.angle_beta   90.00
_cell.angle_gamma   90.00
#
_symmetry.space_group_name_H-M   'P 1'
#
loop_
_entity.id
_entity.type
_entity.pdbx_description
1 polymer ?
#
loop_
_entity_poly.entity_id
_entity_poly.type
_entity_poly.pdbx_seq_one_letter_code
_entity_poly.pdbx_strand_id
1 'polypeptide(L)'
;MSDMILKAPSAWRTLSRNLLLWFALFVVALLVLAMIAGPWISPHDPDLVELSNRLQEPDSQYWLGTDHLGRDIFSRLIAGARISLGTVAITLVIIMTLGLVIGGIAGFTGGRTDQIIMRFTDVFLTFPTLVLALFLIGILGTGLTNVIIAIALSHWAWYARIVRGIILSLRHREFLLAARLSGAGNVRIFLRHLFPATISQLIVLATLDIGHMMLHVSGLSFLGLGVAAPTAEWGVMISDARQFVRTSPMLIFWPGLILFFSVMAFNILGDALRDRLDPTLRAGTCH
;
A
#
# COMPACT_ATOMS: atom_id res chain seq x y z
N MET A 1 -7.29 -44.64 -6.59
CA MET A 1 -5.96 -44.93 -6.01
C MET A 1 -4.94 -44.72 -7.13
N SER A 2 -4.50 -43.48 -7.33
CA SER A 2 -3.47 -43.12 -8.32
C SER A 2 -2.87 -41.78 -7.90
N ASP A 3 -1.70 -41.87 -7.26
CA ASP A 3 -0.56 -40.95 -7.33
C ASP A 3 -0.81 -39.45 -7.24
N MET A 4 -1.04 -38.98 -6.01
CA MET A 4 -0.77 -37.60 -5.62
C MET A 4 0.74 -37.43 -5.35
N ILE A 5 1.54 -37.37 -6.41
CA ILE A 5 2.97 -37.06 -6.31
C ILE A 5 3.12 -35.57 -6.00
N LEU A 6 3.30 -35.25 -4.71
CA LEU A 6 3.81 -33.95 -4.27
C LEU A 6 5.26 -33.82 -4.77
N LYS A 7 5.43 -33.29 -5.99
CA LYS A 7 6.76 -32.95 -6.52
C LYS A 7 7.35 -31.87 -5.62
N ALA A 8 8.36 -32.22 -4.82
CA ALA A 8 9.12 -31.25 -4.05
C ALA A 8 9.58 -30.12 -4.97
N PRO A 9 9.46 -28.83 -4.57
CA PRO A 9 9.91 -27.73 -5.38
C PRO A 9 11.38 -27.93 -5.74
N SER A 10 11.73 -27.82 -7.02
CA SER A 10 13.11 -28.00 -7.47
C SER A 10 14.02 -27.02 -6.74
N ALA A 11 15.24 -27.45 -6.35
CA ALA A 11 16.19 -26.64 -5.59
C ALA A 11 16.42 -25.24 -6.22
N TRP A 12 16.35 -25.15 -7.55
CA TRP A 12 16.39 -23.92 -8.33
C TRP A 12 15.26 -22.93 -8.04
N ARG A 13 14.02 -23.42 -7.85
CA ARG A 13 12.85 -22.59 -7.49
C ARG A 13 12.94 -22.06 -6.07
N THR A 14 13.47 -22.87 -5.15
CA THR A 14 13.65 -22.46 -3.75
C THR A 14 14.76 -21.41 -3.62
N LEU A 15 15.88 -21.58 -4.34
CA LEU A 15 16.99 -20.65 -4.34
C LEU A 15 16.61 -19.30 -4.96
N SER A 16 15.95 -19.30 -6.12
CA SER A 16 15.50 -18.05 -6.76
C SER A 16 14.50 -17.29 -5.89
N ARG A 17 13.56 -17.99 -5.24
CA ARG A 17 12.61 -17.35 -4.31
C ARG A 17 13.31 -16.67 -3.14
N ASN A 18 14.36 -17.30 -2.59
CA ASN A 18 15.14 -16.70 -1.50
C ASN A 18 15.93 -15.47 -1.97
N LEU A 19 16.52 -15.50 -3.16
CA LEU A 19 17.23 -14.34 -3.73
C LEU A 19 16.30 -13.16 -4.00
N LEU A 20 15.11 -13.42 -4.58
CA LEU A 20 14.10 -12.38 -4.78
C LEU A 20 13.64 -11.76 -3.46
N LEU A 21 13.45 -12.58 -2.42
CA LEU A 21 13.10 -12.08 -1.09
C LEU A 21 14.17 -11.17 -0.51
N TRP A 22 15.44 -11.57 -0.58
CA TRP A 22 16.56 -10.75 -0.10
C TRP A 22 16.69 -9.44 -0.88
N PHE A 23 16.49 -9.50 -2.19
CA PHE A 23 16.45 -8.30 -3.04
C PHE A 23 15.30 -7.36 -2.63
N ALA A 24 14.09 -7.89 -2.44
CA ALA A 24 12.95 -7.10 -2.00
C ALA A 24 13.18 -6.46 -0.62
N LEU A 25 13.73 -7.21 0.34
CA LEU A 25 14.09 -6.70 1.66
C LEU A 25 15.13 -5.59 1.57
N PHE A 26 16.15 -5.74 0.72
CA PHE A 26 17.16 -4.72 0.49
C PHE A 26 16.54 -3.44 -0.09
N VAL A 27 15.67 -3.55 -1.11
CA VAL A 27 14.98 -2.41 -1.71
C VAL A 27 14.08 -1.72 -0.68
N VAL A 28 13.25 -2.45 0.06
CA VAL A 28 12.41 -1.86 1.11
C VAL A 28 13.26 -1.16 2.18
N ALA A 29 14.38 -1.75 2.59
CA ALA A 29 15.29 -1.13 3.55
C ALA A 29 15.87 0.20 3.02
N LEU A 30 16.27 0.24 1.74
CA LEU A 30 16.74 1.47 1.09
C LEU A 30 15.64 2.55 1.04
N LEU A 31 14.41 2.15 0.71
CA LEU A 31 13.26 3.05 0.63
C LEU A 31 12.88 3.63 1.99
N VAL A 32 12.88 2.80 3.04
CA VAL A 32 12.64 3.24 4.41
C VAL A 32 13.77 4.14 4.90
N LEU A 33 15.02 3.83 4.55
CA LEU A 33 16.16 4.69 4.85
C LEU A 33 16.02 6.04 4.16
N ALA A 34 15.66 6.09 2.88
CA ALA A 34 15.41 7.34 2.15
C ALA A 34 14.24 8.13 2.75
N MET A 35 13.16 7.46 3.16
CA MET A 35 12.00 8.08 3.81
C MET A 35 12.36 8.74 5.16
N ILE A 36 13.17 8.07 5.99
CA ILE A 36 13.49 8.54 7.35
C ILE A 36 14.69 9.49 7.32
N ALA A 37 15.76 9.10 6.64
CA ALA A 37 17.03 9.81 6.63
C ALA A 37 17.20 10.77 5.45
N GLY A 38 16.21 10.88 4.58
CA GLY A 38 16.26 11.73 3.40
C GLY A 38 16.68 13.18 3.65
N PRO A 39 16.14 13.87 4.68
CA PRO A 39 16.56 15.24 5.00
C PRO A 39 18.05 15.40 5.35
N TRP A 40 18.73 14.32 5.77
CA TRP A 40 20.15 14.35 6.12
C TRP A 40 21.07 13.84 5.00
N ILE A 41 20.52 13.09 4.03
CA ILE A 41 21.27 12.47 2.95
C ILE A 41 21.17 13.27 1.64
N SER A 42 20.12 14.09 1.50
CA SER A 42 19.88 14.92 0.31
C SER A 42 21.06 15.88 0.06
N PRO A 43 21.75 15.80 -1.10
CA PRO A 43 22.87 16.70 -1.40
C PRO A 43 22.45 18.16 -1.55
N HIS A 44 21.25 18.39 -2.08
CA HIS A 44 20.68 19.72 -2.32
C HIS A 44 19.29 19.84 -1.69
N ASP A 45 18.81 21.07 -1.56
CA ASP A 45 17.40 21.32 -1.25
C ASP A 45 16.52 20.85 -2.43
N PRO A 46 15.60 19.90 -2.23
CA PRO A 46 14.79 19.32 -3.29
C PRO A 46 13.85 20.33 -3.97
N ASP A 47 13.53 21.45 -3.31
CA ASP A 47 12.57 22.44 -3.82
C ASP A 47 13.25 23.72 -4.32
N LEU A 48 14.59 23.81 -4.24
CA LEU A 48 15.37 24.95 -4.73
C LEU A 48 15.36 25.02 -6.26
N VAL A 49 14.74 26.09 -6.79
CA VAL A 49 14.61 26.36 -8.23
C VAL A 49 15.79 27.19 -8.73
N GLU A 50 16.53 26.66 -9.69
CA GLU A 50 17.66 27.33 -10.35
C GLU A 50 17.57 27.20 -11.88
N LEU A 51 16.84 28.11 -12.52
CA LEU A 51 16.55 28.04 -13.97
C LEU A 51 17.81 28.07 -14.86
N SER A 52 18.94 28.59 -14.37
CA SER A 52 20.24 28.55 -15.06
C SER A 52 20.73 27.12 -15.29
N ASN A 53 20.35 26.21 -14.39
CA ASN A 53 20.77 24.81 -14.39
C ASN A 53 19.63 23.91 -14.90
N ARG A 54 18.65 24.40 -15.66
CA ARG A 54 17.51 23.59 -16.14
C ARG A 54 17.95 22.49 -17.10
N LEU A 55 17.34 21.30 -16.97
CA LEU A 55 17.55 20.17 -17.87
C LEU A 55 19.04 19.79 -18.05
N GLN A 56 19.82 19.95 -17.00
CA GLN A 56 21.25 19.61 -16.98
C GLN A 56 21.40 18.09 -16.96
N GLU A 57 22.34 17.59 -17.76
CA GLU A 57 22.72 16.18 -17.73
C GLU A 57 23.41 15.81 -16.41
N PRO A 58 23.47 14.53 -16.05
CA PRO A 58 24.16 14.08 -14.84
C PRO A 58 25.62 14.54 -14.80
N ASP A 59 26.03 15.14 -13.69
CA ASP A 59 27.41 15.53 -13.44
C ASP A 59 27.81 15.30 -11.97
N SER A 60 29.02 15.76 -11.60
CA SER A 60 29.54 15.61 -10.23
C SER A 60 28.76 16.40 -9.18
N GLN A 61 28.04 17.45 -9.58
CA GLN A 61 27.21 18.27 -8.70
C GLN A 61 25.79 17.68 -8.63
N TYR A 62 25.16 17.44 -9.78
CA TYR A 62 23.83 16.86 -9.90
C TYR A 62 23.92 15.42 -10.40
N TRP A 63 23.99 14.46 -9.47
CA TRP A 63 24.29 13.06 -9.79
C TRP A 63 23.34 12.40 -10.78
N LEU A 64 22.08 12.84 -10.82
CA LEU A 64 21.07 12.38 -11.78
C LEU A 64 20.63 13.48 -12.76
N GLY A 65 21.31 14.62 -12.74
CA GLY A 65 20.93 15.83 -13.46
C GLY A 65 19.83 16.61 -12.75
N THR A 66 19.31 17.62 -13.45
CA THR A 66 18.28 18.53 -12.94
C THR A 66 17.01 18.48 -13.78
N ASP A 67 15.89 18.87 -13.17
CA ASP A 67 14.60 18.93 -13.86
C ASP A 67 14.41 20.23 -14.67
N HIS A 68 13.20 20.39 -15.21
CA HIS A 68 12.81 21.55 -16.02
C HIS A 68 12.85 22.90 -15.26
N LEU A 69 12.91 22.89 -13.93
CA LEU A 69 13.08 24.05 -13.06
C LEU A 69 14.51 24.15 -12.49
N GLY A 70 15.42 23.27 -12.90
CA GLY A 70 16.79 23.23 -12.40
C GLY A 70 16.92 22.63 -11.00
N ARG A 71 15.89 21.91 -10.52
CA ARG A 71 15.93 21.23 -9.21
C ARG A 71 16.67 19.91 -9.33
N ASP A 72 17.48 19.55 -8.33
CA ASP A 72 18.23 18.29 -8.32
C ASP A 72 17.30 17.06 -8.26
N ILE A 73 17.39 16.20 -9.27
CA ILE A 73 16.51 15.02 -9.39
C ILE A 73 16.79 14.03 -8.25
N PHE A 74 18.05 13.83 -7.87
CA PHE A 74 18.40 12.87 -6.83
C PHE A 74 17.83 13.26 -5.46
N SER A 75 18.03 14.52 -5.06
CA SER A 75 17.42 15.11 -3.87
C SER A 75 15.90 15.00 -3.89
N ARG A 76 15.25 15.28 -5.03
CA ARG A 76 13.79 15.14 -5.18
C ARG A 76 13.30 13.70 -5.05
N LEU A 77 14.03 12.71 -5.56
CA LEU A 77 13.66 11.30 -5.42
C LEU A 77 13.69 10.85 -3.95
N ILE A 78 14.72 11.27 -3.21
CA ILE A 78 14.86 10.99 -1.78
C ILE A 78 13.75 11.68 -0.99
N ALA A 79 13.52 12.98 -1.22
CA ALA A 79 12.45 13.72 -0.55
C ALA A 79 11.06 13.14 -0.88
N GLY A 80 10.86 12.74 -2.14
CA GLY A 80 9.65 12.09 -2.63
C GLY A 80 9.36 10.76 -1.93
N ALA A 81 10.38 10.01 -1.50
CA ALA A 81 10.18 8.77 -0.74
C ALA A 81 9.34 8.98 0.52
N ARG A 82 9.59 10.09 1.25
CA ARG A 82 8.85 10.41 2.46
C ARG A 82 7.38 10.70 2.19
N ILE A 83 7.11 11.48 1.15
CA ILE A 83 5.73 11.88 0.79
C ILE A 83 4.98 10.70 0.17
N SER A 84 5.56 10.03 -0.84
CA SER A 84 4.90 8.92 -1.55
C SER A 84 4.64 7.73 -0.62
N LEU A 85 5.64 7.27 0.15
CA LEU A 85 5.45 6.13 1.07
C LEU A 85 4.61 6.51 2.29
N GLY A 86 4.82 7.70 2.86
CA GLY A 86 4.06 8.19 4.00
C GLY A 86 2.57 8.34 3.70
N THR A 87 2.24 8.87 2.53
CA THR A 87 0.84 9.01 2.08
C THR A 87 0.16 7.66 1.94
N VAL A 88 0.84 6.67 1.35
CA VAL A 88 0.31 5.31 1.21
C VAL A 88 0.12 4.66 2.58
N ALA A 89 1.08 4.80 3.48
CA ALA A 89 0.99 4.26 4.83
C ALA A 89 -0.20 4.85 5.60
N ILE A 90 -0.37 6.17 5.59
CA ILE A 90 -1.52 6.84 6.23
C ILE A 90 -2.84 6.38 5.61
N THR A 91 -2.90 6.31 4.28
CA THR A 91 -4.10 5.87 3.55
C THR A 91 -4.50 4.44 3.94
N LEU A 92 -3.55 3.51 3.97
CA LEU A 92 -3.80 2.13 4.38
C LEU A 92 -4.24 2.04 5.84
N VAL A 93 -3.64 2.80 6.75
CA VAL A 93 -4.07 2.84 8.16
C VAL A 93 -5.54 3.27 8.27
N ILE A 94 -5.97 4.29 7.52
CA ILE A 94 -7.37 4.74 7.52
C ILE A 94 -8.29 3.66 6.93
N ILE A 95 -7.93 3.07 5.79
CA ILE A 95 -8.70 1.99 5.15
C ILE A 95 -8.86 0.79 6.08
N MET A 96 -7.77 0.32 6.67
CA MET A 96 -7.77 -0.78 7.64
C MET A 96 -8.62 -0.45 8.86
N THR A 97 -8.53 0.77 9.38
CA THR A 97 -9.32 1.21 10.53
C THR A 97 -10.81 1.20 10.20
N LEU A 98 -11.22 1.79 9.07
CA LEU A 98 -12.61 1.80 8.62
C LEU A 98 -13.13 0.38 8.37
N GLY A 99 -12.36 -0.44 7.65
CA GLY A 99 -12.71 -1.82 7.37
C GLY A 99 -12.84 -2.67 8.63
N LEU A 100 -11.92 -2.50 9.59
CA LEU A 100 -11.91 -3.22 10.85
C LEU A 100 -13.10 -2.84 11.73
N VAL A 101 -13.44 -1.56 11.81
CA VAL A 101 -14.59 -1.09 12.58
C VAL A 101 -15.90 -1.54 11.92
N ILE A 102 -16.09 -1.25 10.63
CA ILE A 102 -17.36 -1.49 9.95
C ILE A 102 -17.60 -2.99 9.72
N GLY A 103 -16.60 -3.69 9.17
CA GLY A 103 -16.62 -5.14 9.02
C GLY A 103 -16.64 -5.86 10.36
N GLY A 104 -15.99 -5.27 11.37
CA GLY A 104 -16.01 -5.68 12.77
C GLY A 104 -17.42 -5.77 13.32
N ILE A 105 -18.14 -4.66 13.23
CA ILE A 105 -19.52 -4.53 13.71
C ILE A 105 -20.43 -5.48 12.93
N ALA A 106 -20.39 -5.48 11.61
CA ALA A 106 -21.20 -6.36 10.77
C ALA A 106 -20.96 -7.85 11.08
N GLY A 107 -19.70 -8.25 11.06
CA GLY A 107 -19.26 -9.62 11.31
C GLY A 107 -19.39 -10.08 12.76
N PHE A 108 -19.45 -9.19 13.76
CA PHE A 108 -19.64 -9.57 15.17
C PHE A 108 -21.13 -9.61 15.57
N THR A 109 -21.92 -8.62 15.15
CA THR A 109 -23.35 -8.50 15.51
C THR A 109 -24.26 -9.44 14.70
N GLY A 110 -24.02 -9.57 13.39
CA GLY A 110 -24.86 -10.39 12.51
C GLY A 110 -26.28 -9.82 12.29
N GLY A 111 -27.16 -10.67 11.75
CA GLY A 111 -28.59 -10.36 11.59
C GLY A 111 -28.86 -9.15 10.68
N ARG A 112 -29.79 -8.29 11.09
CA ARG A 112 -30.21 -7.11 10.31
C ARG A 112 -29.10 -6.06 10.17
N THR A 113 -28.31 -5.85 11.21
CA THR A 113 -27.19 -4.88 11.20
C THR A 113 -26.17 -5.26 10.14
N ASP A 114 -25.81 -6.55 10.09
CA ASP A 114 -24.94 -7.08 9.05
C ASP A 114 -25.52 -6.88 7.64
N GLN A 115 -26.79 -7.25 7.43
CA GLN A 115 -27.46 -7.07 6.14
C GLN A 115 -27.48 -5.62 5.67
N ILE A 116 -27.75 -4.66 6.57
CA ILE A 116 -27.79 -3.24 6.22
C ILE A 116 -26.37 -2.75 5.86
N ILE A 117 -25.37 -3.03 6.70
CA ILE A 117 -23.99 -2.61 6.44
C ILE A 117 -23.46 -3.22 5.13
N MET A 118 -23.74 -4.50 4.88
CA MET A 118 -23.33 -5.16 3.64
C MET A 118 -24.04 -4.60 2.41
N ARG A 119 -25.32 -4.23 2.49
CA ARG A 119 -26.00 -3.53 1.38
C ARG A 119 -25.33 -2.21 1.03
N PHE A 120 -24.94 -1.41 2.03
CA PHE A 120 -24.16 -0.18 1.77
C PHE A 120 -22.80 -0.51 1.16
N THR A 121 -22.11 -1.52 1.69
CA THR A 121 -20.81 -1.98 1.19
C THR A 121 -20.90 -2.41 -0.29
N ASP A 122 -21.97 -3.13 -0.66
CA ASP A 122 -22.20 -3.63 -2.02
C ASP A 122 -22.42 -2.49 -3.02
N VAL A 123 -23.07 -1.39 -2.59
CA VAL A 123 -23.21 -0.17 -3.42
C VAL A 123 -21.84 0.42 -3.76
N PHE A 124 -20.96 0.57 -2.76
CA PHE A 124 -19.60 1.10 -2.99
C PHE A 124 -18.79 0.20 -3.92
N LEU A 125 -18.88 -1.11 -3.74
CA LEU A 125 -18.13 -2.10 -4.54
C LEU A 125 -18.64 -2.27 -5.97
N THR A 126 -19.81 -1.70 -6.29
CA THR A 126 -20.33 -1.65 -7.66
C THR A 126 -19.57 -0.63 -8.52
N PHE A 127 -18.97 0.39 -7.91
CA PHE A 127 -18.17 1.39 -8.61
C PHE A 127 -16.70 0.97 -8.67
N PRO A 128 -16.01 1.13 -9.81
CA PRO A 128 -14.56 1.00 -9.86
C PRO A 128 -13.89 1.98 -8.89
N THR A 129 -12.94 1.51 -8.07
CA THR A 129 -12.36 2.29 -6.97
C THR A 129 -11.71 3.60 -7.43
N LEU A 130 -11.05 3.58 -8.59
CA LEU A 130 -10.45 4.78 -9.20
C LEU A 130 -11.52 5.80 -9.61
N VAL A 131 -12.61 5.36 -10.23
CA VAL A 131 -13.70 6.24 -10.67
C VAL A 131 -14.36 6.89 -9.46
N LEU A 132 -14.61 6.11 -8.40
CA LEU A 132 -15.15 6.63 -7.15
C LEU A 132 -14.19 7.62 -6.48
N ALA A 133 -12.88 7.34 -6.47
CA ALA A 133 -11.89 8.27 -5.93
C ALA A 133 -11.88 9.59 -6.70
N LEU A 134 -11.91 9.55 -8.04
CA LEU A 134 -11.98 10.76 -8.88
C LEU A 134 -13.25 11.57 -8.62
N PHE A 135 -14.40 10.90 -8.48
CA PHE A 135 -15.66 11.56 -8.12
C PHE A 135 -15.57 12.27 -6.76
N LEU A 136 -15.04 11.59 -5.75
CA LEU A 136 -14.87 12.15 -4.41
C LEU A 136 -13.92 13.34 -4.42
N ILE A 137 -12.82 13.29 -5.18
CA ILE A 137 -11.91 14.43 -5.35
C ILE A 137 -12.62 15.60 -6.04
N GLY A 138 -13.47 15.34 -7.03
CA GLY A 138 -14.25 16.39 -7.69
C GLY A 138 -15.15 17.16 -6.71
N ILE A 139 -15.60 16.52 -5.63
CA ILE A 139 -16.39 17.15 -4.56
C ILE A 139 -15.50 17.79 -3.50
N LEU A 140 -14.45 17.10 -3.05
CA LEU A 140 -13.59 17.54 -1.95
C LEU A 140 -12.60 18.64 -2.36
N GLY A 141 -12.27 18.72 -3.64
CA GLY A 141 -11.19 19.55 -4.19
C GLY A 141 -9.85 18.80 -4.25
N THR A 142 -8.88 19.40 -4.94
CA THR A 142 -7.51 18.85 -5.05
C THR A 142 -6.72 19.00 -3.75
N GLY A 143 -5.66 18.21 -3.60
CA GLY A 143 -4.76 18.26 -2.45
C GLY A 143 -4.51 16.89 -1.84
N LEU A 144 -3.34 16.76 -1.18
CA LEU A 144 -2.89 15.50 -0.59
C LEU A 144 -3.90 14.89 0.38
N THR A 145 -4.43 15.70 1.31
CA THR A 145 -5.42 15.27 2.29
C THR A 145 -6.69 14.74 1.63
N ASN A 146 -7.17 15.44 0.59
CA ASN A 146 -8.38 15.04 -0.12
C ASN A 146 -8.18 13.77 -0.92
N VAL A 147 -7.00 13.57 -1.52
CA VAL A 147 -6.63 12.31 -2.16
C VAL A 147 -6.61 11.16 -1.15
N ILE A 148 -6.01 11.34 0.02
CA ILE A 148 -6.01 10.32 1.10
C ILE A 148 -7.44 9.95 1.47
N ILE A 149 -8.30 10.94 1.72
CA ILE A 149 -9.70 10.73 2.09
C ILE A 149 -10.46 10.02 0.96
N ALA A 150 -10.30 10.47 -0.28
CA ALA A 150 -10.98 9.90 -1.44
C ALA A 150 -10.59 8.43 -1.69
N ILE A 151 -9.30 8.10 -1.60
CA ILE A 151 -8.83 6.71 -1.71
C ILE A 151 -9.35 5.89 -0.54
N ALA A 152 -9.31 6.42 0.69
CA ALA A 152 -9.80 5.68 1.85
C ALA A 152 -11.30 5.37 1.75
N LEU A 153 -12.11 6.35 1.35
CA LEU A 153 -13.55 6.21 1.15
C LEU A 153 -13.93 5.36 -0.07
N SER A 154 -13.03 5.16 -1.03
CA SER A 154 -13.28 4.25 -2.14
C SER A 154 -12.87 2.80 -1.87
N HIS A 155 -11.95 2.55 -0.93
CA HIS A 155 -11.40 1.21 -0.67
C HIS A 155 -11.90 0.55 0.63
N TRP A 156 -12.45 1.31 1.59
CA TRP A 156 -12.88 0.77 2.89
C TRP A 156 -13.87 -0.39 2.75
N ALA A 157 -14.75 -0.36 1.75
CA ALA A 157 -15.81 -1.34 1.56
C ALA A 157 -15.25 -2.76 1.31
N TRP A 158 -14.17 -2.86 0.54
CA TRP A 158 -13.47 -4.12 0.28
C TRP A 158 -12.89 -4.70 1.57
N TYR A 159 -12.20 -3.85 2.34
CA TYR A 159 -11.64 -4.23 3.64
C TYR A 159 -12.72 -4.63 4.65
N ALA A 160 -13.84 -3.90 4.72
CA ALA A 160 -14.96 -4.22 5.58
C ALA A 160 -15.54 -5.61 5.26
N ARG A 161 -15.68 -5.95 3.97
CA ARG A 161 -16.15 -7.27 3.54
C ARG A 161 -15.18 -8.38 3.95
N ILE A 162 -13.87 -8.17 3.80
CA ILE A 162 -12.85 -9.15 4.22
C ILE A 162 -12.87 -9.36 5.73
N VAL A 163 -12.85 -8.27 6.51
CA VAL A 163 -12.93 -8.32 7.97
C VAL A 163 -14.16 -9.06 8.44
N ARG A 164 -15.31 -8.77 7.84
CA ARG A 164 -16.56 -9.48 8.14
C ARG A 164 -16.40 -10.98 7.89
N GLY A 165 -15.84 -11.38 6.75
CA GLY A 165 -15.59 -12.78 6.41
C GLY A 165 -14.71 -13.48 7.45
N ILE A 166 -13.60 -12.83 7.84
CA ILE A 166 -12.70 -13.32 8.88
C ILE A 166 -13.46 -13.53 10.20
N ILE A 167 -14.23 -12.53 10.64
CA ILE A 167 -14.94 -12.64 11.92
C ILE A 167 -16.01 -13.72 11.88
N LEU A 168 -16.77 -13.85 10.80
CA LEU A 168 -17.76 -14.92 10.64
C LEU A 168 -17.10 -16.30 10.70
N SER A 169 -15.92 -16.46 10.08
CA SER A 169 -15.15 -17.72 10.13
C SER A 169 -14.64 -18.08 11.53
N LEU A 170 -14.35 -17.06 12.35
CA LEU A 170 -13.87 -17.24 13.72
C LEU A 170 -15.02 -17.43 14.70
N ARG A 171 -16.19 -16.81 14.47
CA ARG A 171 -17.33 -16.73 15.39
C ARG A 171 -17.82 -18.08 15.91
N HIS A 172 -17.71 -19.14 15.12
CA HIS A 172 -18.21 -20.48 15.44
C HIS A 172 -17.18 -21.40 16.13
N ARG A 173 -16.01 -20.90 16.51
CA ARG A 173 -14.99 -21.72 17.17
C ARG A 173 -15.29 -21.93 18.67
N GLU A 174 -15.00 -23.14 19.15
CA GLU A 174 -15.32 -23.60 20.51
C GLU A 174 -14.78 -22.68 21.62
N PHE A 175 -13.61 -22.06 21.41
CA PHE A 175 -13.02 -21.13 22.39
C PHE A 175 -13.86 -19.86 22.63
N LEU A 176 -14.63 -19.40 21.64
CA LEU A 176 -15.54 -18.25 21.81
C LEU A 176 -16.79 -18.64 22.60
N LEU A 177 -17.27 -19.86 22.41
CA LEU A 177 -18.38 -20.41 23.20
C LEU A 177 -17.95 -20.54 24.67
N ALA A 178 -16.77 -21.10 24.93
CA ALA A 178 -16.21 -21.20 26.27
C ALA A 178 -16.02 -19.83 26.95
N ALA A 179 -15.53 -18.83 26.20
CA ALA A 179 -15.40 -17.46 26.71
C ALA A 179 -16.75 -16.83 27.09
N ARG A 180 -17.80 -17.04 26.27
CA ARG A 180 -19.17 -16.59 26.58
C ARG A 180 -19.73 -17.28 27.82
N LEU A 181 -19.56 -18.60 27.92
CA LEU A 181 -19.99 -19.38 29.09
C LEU A 181 -19.26 -18.95 30.37
N SER A 182 -18.02 -18.47 30.25
CA SER A 182 -17.23 -17.89 31.34
C SER A 182 -17.62 -16.44 31.70
N GLY A 183 -18.70 -15.90 31.12
CA GLY A 183 -19.21 -14.56 31.42
C GLY A 183 -18.46 -13.41 30.72
N ALA A 184 -17.67 -13.68 29.67
CA ALA A 184 -17.03 -12.61 28.91
C ALA A 184 -18.06 -11.80 28.11
N GLY A 185 -18.08 -10.47 28.32
CA GLY A 185 -18.91 -9.56 27.54
C GLY A 185 -18.48 -9.46 26.07
N ASN A 186 -19.40 -9.05 25.20
CA ASN A 186 -19.21 -8.95 23.75
C ASN A 186 -17.97 -8.16 23.32
N VAL A 187 -17.71 -7.00 23.94
CA VAL A 187 -16.55 -6.15 23.65
C VAL A 187 -15.24 -6.85 24.04
N ARG A 188 -15.23 -7.51 25.21
CA ARG A 188 -14.07 -8.29 25.67
C ARG A 188 -13.78 -9.46 24.73
N ILE A 189 -14.83 -10.13 24.25
CA ILE A 189 -14.70 -11.22 23.29
C ILE A 189 -14.07 -10.71 21.99
N PHE A 190 -14.57 -9.60 21.45
CA PHE A 190 -14.04 -9.02 20.23
C PHE A 190 -12.57 -8.62 20.40
N LEU A 191 -12.25 -7.79 21.38
CA LEU A 191 -10.90 -7.23 21.55
C LEU A 191 -9.85 -8.29 21.92
N ARG A 192 -10.22 -9.31 22.72
CA ARG A 192 -9.25 -10.29 23.21
C ARG A 192 -9.10 -11.51 22.31
N HIS A 193 -10.15 -11.88 21.57
CA HIS A 193 -10.15 -13.14 20.81
C HIS A 193 -10.28 -12.97 19.30
N LEU A 194 -10.98 -11.93 18.81
CA LEU A 194 -11.19 -11.72 17.38
C LEU A 194 -10.22 -10.71 16.79
N PHE A 195 -10.05 -9.56 17.45
CA PHE A 195 -9.22 -8.45 16.98
C PHE A 195 -7.77 -8.88 16.68
N PRO A 196 -7.05 -9.64 17.54
CA PRO A 196 -5.66 -10.02 17.27
C PRO A 196 -5.53 -10.92 16.03
N ALA A 197 -6.47 -11.84 15.83
CA ALA A 197 -6.49 -12.72 14.66
C ALA A 197 -6.84 -11.97 13.38
N THR A 198 -7.77 -11.02 13.46
CA THR A 198 -8.19 -10.19 12.32
C THR A 198 -7.09 -9.21 11.91
N ILE A 199 -6.48 -8.50 12.87
CA ILE A 199 -5.43 -7.51 12.55
C ILE A 199 -4.21 -8.18 11.95
N SER A 200 -3.83 -9.38 12.42
CA SER A 200 -2.73 -10.15 11.83
C SER A 200 -2.97 -10.43 10.35
N GLN A 201 -4.17 -10.84 9.97
CA GLN A 201 -4.53 -11.09 8.56
C GLN A 201 -4.61 -9.79 7.75
N LEU A 202 -5.12 -8.71 8.36
CA LEU A 202 -5.18 -7.40 7.71
C LEU A 202 -3.80 -6.83 7.43
N ILE A 203 -2.81 -7.02 8.31
CA ILE A 203 -1.44 -6.54 8.07
C ILE A 203 -0.82 -7.23 6.85
N VAL A 204 -1.06 -8.53 6.67
CA VAL A 204 -0.63 -9.26 5.47
C VAL A 204 -1.28 -8.67 4.22
N LEU A 205 -2.60 -8.50 4.25
CA LEU A 205 -3.35 -7.92 3.15
C LEU A 205 -2.86 -6.51 2.83
N ALA A 206 -2.68 -5.67 3.84
CA ALA A 206 -2.21 -4.31 3.67
C ALA A 206 -0.83 -4.26 3.02
N THR A 207 0.07 -5.20 3.37
CA THR A 207 1.42 -5.28 2.76
C THR A 207 1.34 -5.57 1.26
N LEU A 208 0.44 -6.47 0.85
CA LEU A 208 0.18 -6.78 -0.56
C LEU A 208 -0.47 -5.59 -1.30
N ASP A 209 -1.29 -4.81 -0.59
CA ASP A 209 -1.98 -3.66 -1.17
C ASP A 209 -1.12 -2.39 -1.25
N ILE A 210 0.04 -2.33 -0.59
CA ILE A 210 0.95 -1.16 -0.67
C ILE A 210 1.23 -0.82 -2.14
N GLY A 211 1.60 -1.81 -2.96
CA GLY A 211 1.90 -1.59 -4.38
C GLY A 211 0.71 -0.99 -5.15
N HIS A 212 -0.49 -1.51 -4.92
CA HIS A 212 -1.71 -0.97 -5.52
C HIS A 212 -2.00 0.46 -5.05
N MET A 213 -1.90 0.72 -3.74
CA MET A 213 -2.12 2.05 -3.17
C MET A 213 -1.10 3.07 -3.66
N MET A 214 0.15 2.66 -3.84
CA MET A 214 1.19 3.51 -4.45
C MET A 214 0.80 3.97 -5.85
N LEU A 215 0.27 3.07 -6.68
CA LEU A 215 -0.19 3.42 -8.02
C LEU A 215 -1.43 4.33 -7.99
N HIS A 216 -2.35 4.15 -7.04
CA HIS A 216 -3.49 5.05 -6.87
C HIS A 216 -3.06 6.47 -6.48
N VAL A 217 -2.22 6.60 -5.44
CA VAL A 217 -1.71 7.90 -4.97
C VAL A 217 -0.89 8.60 -6.06
N SER A 218 0.03 7.86 -6.69
CA SER A 218 0.89 8.40 -7.75
C SER A 218 0.08 8.75 -8.99
N GLY A 219 -0.90 7.92 -9.36
CA GLY A 219 -1.76 8.15 -10.51
C GLY A 219 -2.66 9.39 -10.35
N LEU A 220 -3.23 9.61 -9.17
CA LEU A 220 -4.01 10.82 -8.87
C LEU A 220 -3.12 12.06 -8.81
N SER A 221 -1.93 11.96 -8.23
CA SER A 221 -0.94 13.05 -8.23
C SER A 221 -0.43 13.35 -9.64
N PHE A 222 -0.25 12.33 -10.48
CA PHE A 222 0.10 12.48 -11.89
C PHE A 222 -0.98 13.26 -12.67
N LEU A 223 -2.25 13.07 -12.33
CA LEU A 223 -3.37 13.84 -12.89
C LEU A 223 -3.50 15.27 -12.32
N GLY A 224 -2.60 15.69 -11.42
CA GLY A 224 -2.62 17.01 -10.79
C GLY A 224 -3.66 17.15 -9.66
N LEU A 225 -4.19 16.04 -9.16
CA LEU A 225 -5.23 16.03 -8.13
C LEU A 225 -4.67 15.89 -6.70
N GLY A 226 -3.43 15.42 -6.56
CA GLY A 226 -2.80 15.10 -5.30
C GLY A 226 -1.93 16.21 -4.73
N VAL A 227 -0.64 15.91 -4.55
CA VAL A 227 0.34 16.84 -4.00
C VAL A 227 0.49 18.04 -4.93
N ALA A 228 0.50 19.24 -4.36
CA ALA A 228 0.80 20.46 -5.09
C ALA A 228 2.31 20.73 -5.12
N ALA A 229 2.81 21.20 -6.27
CA ALA A 229 4.16 21.75 -6.38
C ALA A 229 4.38 22.88 -5.34
N PRO A 230 5.60 23.06 -4.80
CA PRO A 230 6.89 22.50 -5.22
C PRO A 230 7.18 21.08 -4.70
N THR A 231 6.46 20.65 -3.67
CA THR A 231 6.71 19.41 -2.91
C THR A 231 7.01 18.21 -3.80
N ALA A 232 8.15 17.56 -3.55
CA ALA A 232 8.53 16.35 -4.28
C ALA A 232 7.63 15.15 -3.91
N GLU A 233 7.05 14.54 -4.93
CA GLU A 233 6.28 13.29 -4.87
C GLU A 233 6.48 12.58 -6.22
N TRP A 234 6.66 11.25 -6.23
CA TRP A 234 7.07 10.54 -7.44
C TRP A 234 6.05 10.61 -8.59
N GLY A 235 4.76 10.58 -8.31
CA GLY A 235 3.70 10.80 -9.31
C GLY A 235 3.70 12.22 -9.90
N VAL A 236 3.91 13.25 -9.07
CA VAL A 236 4.10 14.64 -9.54
C VAL A 236 5.34 14.76 -10.41
N MET A 237 6.46 14.16 -10.01
CA MET A 237 7.69 14.17 -10.82
C MET A 237 7.49 13.55 -12.20
N ILE A 238 6.71 12.47 -12.30
CA ILE A 238 6.33 11.86 -13.58
C ILE A 238 5.42 12.81 -14.39
N SER A 239 4.50 13.51 -13.74
CA SER A 239 3.61 14.48 -14.40
C SER A 239 4.39 15.61 -15.05
N ASP A 240 5.30 16.21 -14.27
CA ASP A 240 6.21 17.28 -14.70
C ASP A 240 7.07 16.83 -15.89
N ALA A 241 7.57 15.59 -15.85
CA ALA A 241 8.42 15.03 -16.89
C ALA A 241 7.70 14.70 -18.21
N ARG A 242 6.35 14.61 -18.21
CA ARG A 242 5.56 14.17 -19.39
C ARG A 242 5.84 15.00 -20.65
N GLN A 243 6.04 16.30 -20.51
CA GLN A 243 6.28 17.20 -21.65
C GLN A 243 7.70 17.05 -22.22
N PHE A 244 8.62 16.47 -21.46
CA PHE A 244 10.04 16.37 -21.77
C PHE A 244 10.47 14.97 -22.20
N VAL A 245 9.54 14.01 -22.35
CA VAL A 245 9.87 12.61 -22.69
C VAL A 245 10.68 12.48 -23.97
N ARG A 246 10.47 13.38 -24.95
CA ARG A 246 11.23 13.38 -26.21
C ARG A 246 12.61 14.04 -26.10
N THR A 247 12.77 15.02 -25.22
CA THR A 247 13.99 15.84 -25.13
C THR A 247 14.92 15.38 -24.00
N SER A 248 14.36 14.97 -22.87
CA SER A 248 15.05 14.56 -21.65
C SER A 248 14.34 13.34 -21.02
N PRO A 249 14.41 12.15 -21.65
CA PRO A 249 13.69 10.96 -21.19
C PRO A 249 14.09 10.49 -19.79
N MET A 250 15.28 10.88 -19.31
CA MET A 250 15.74 10.53 -17.96
C MET A 250 14.85 11.11 -16.85
N LEU A 251 14.17 12.24 -17.11
CA LEU A 251 13.29 12.88 -16.12
C LEU A 251 12.12 11.99 -15.70
N ILE A 252 11.55 11.23 -16.63
CA ILE A 252 10.46 10.29 -16.33
C ILE A 252 11.00 8.92 -15.89
N PHE A 253 12.18 8.54 -16.39
CA PHE A 253 12.78 7.24 -16.13
C PHE A 253 13.07 7.03 -14.65
N TRP A 254 13.73 7.98 -13.98
CA TRP A 254 14.14 7.82 -12.58
C TRP A 254 12.98 7.67 -11.58
N PRO A 255 11.97 8.56 -11.54
CA PRO A 255 10.83 8.38 -10.64
C PRO A 255 9.99 7.14 -11.02
N GLY A 256 9.89 6.82 -12.32
CA GLY A 256 9.23 5.59 -12.78
C GLY A 256 9.95 4.32 -12.30
N LEU A 257 11.28 4.30 -12.34
CA LEU A 257 12.10 3.18 -11.90
C LEU A 257 11.98 2.95 -10.39
N ILE A 258 12.01 4.03 -9.59
CA ILE A 258 11.84 3.93 -8.14
C ILE A 258 10.42 3.46 -7.78
N LEU A 259 9.38 3.97 -8.45
CA LEU A 259 8.02 3.47 -8.27
C LEU A 259 7.90 1.99 -8.62
N PHE A 260 8.49 1.56 -9.74
CA PHE A 260 8.50 0.17 -10.17
C PHE A 260 9.15 -0.76 -9.14
N PHE A 261 10.37 -0.43 -8.68
CA PHE A 261 11.05 -1.23 -7.67
C PHE A 261 10.34 -1.22 -6.32
N SER A 262 9.72 -0.10 -5.95
CA SER A 262 8.92 -0.01 -4.72
C SER A 262 7.74 -0.98 -4.78
N VAL A 263 6.91 -0.90 -5.83
CA VAL A 263 5.75 -1.77 -6.02
C VAL A 263 6.18 -3.24 -6.06
N MET A 264 7.23 -3.57 -6.81
CA MET A 264 7.76 -4.93 -6.88
C MET A 264 8.20 -5.44 -5.51
N ALA A 265 9.00 -4.66 -4.78
CA ALA A 265 9.57 -5.10 -3.51
C ALA A 265 8.48 -5.32 -2.44
N PHE A 266 7.50 -4.42 -2.34
CA PHE A 266 6.37 -4.60 -1.42
C PHE A 266 5.48 -5.78 -1.80
N ASN A 267 5.24 -6.03 -3.09
CA ASN A 267 4.48 -7.20 -3.54
C ASN A 267 5.18 -8.51 -3.16
N ILE A 268 6.48 -8.63 -3.47
CA ILE A 268 7.29 -9.83 -3.11
C ILE A 268 7.28 -10.04 -1.58
N LEU A 269 7.44 -8.96 -0.81
CA LEU A 269 7.43 -9.04 0.65
C LEU A 269 6.06 -9.47 1.20
N GLY A 270 4.98 -8.93 0.64
CA GLY A 270 3.61 -9.29 1.00
C GLY A 270 3.29 -10.76 0.70
N ASP A 271 3.72 -11.27 -0.46
CA ASP A 271 3.53 -12.67 -0.84
C ASP A 271 4.28 -13.60 0.12
N ALA A 272 5.53 -13.27 0.45
CA ALA A 272 6.31 -14.06 1.40
C ALA A 272 5.74 -14.02 2.82
N LEU A 273 5.18 -12.88 3.23
CA LEU A 273 4.50 -12.75 4.52
C LEU A 273 3.22 -13.60 4.57
N ARG A 274 2.45 -13.58 3.48
CA ARG A 274 1.25 -14.41 3.30
C ARG A 274 1.58 -15.89 3.37
N ASP A 275 2.60 -16.34 2.64
CA ASP A 275 3.05 -17.75 2.62
C ASP A 275 3.42 -18.27 4.02
N ARG A 276 4.02 -17.42 4.87
CA ARG A 276 4.42 -17.83 6.24
C ARG A 276 3.25 -17.92 7.22
N LEU A 277 2.20 -17.15 6.97
CA LEU A 277 1.02 -17.02 7.84
C LEU A 277 -0.16 -17.88 7.38
N ASP A 278 -0.11 -18.46 6.17
CA ASP A 278 -1.13 -19.39 5.69
C ASP A 278 -1.12 -20.69 6.52
N PRO A 279 -2.21 -21.02 7.25
CA PRO A 279 -2.31 -22.23 8.05
C PRO A 279 -2.36 -23.51 7.20
N THR A 280 -2.83 -23.43 5.95
CA THR A 280 -3.04 -24.60 5.10
C THR A 280 -1.74 -25.22 4.60
N LEU A 281 -0.67 -24.42 4.47
CA LEU A 281 0.67 -24.90 4.12
C LEU A 281 1.34 -25.68 5.26
N ARG A 282 0.93 -25.48 6.52
CA ARG A 282 1.47 -26.23 7.67
C ARG A 282 0.82 -27.60 7.84
N ALA A 283 -0.43 -27.78 7.41
CA ALA A 283 -1.14 -29.06 7.50
C ALA A 283 -0.57 -30.17 6.58
N GLY A 284 0.27 -29.81 5.59
CA GLY A 284 0.92 -30.77 4.68
C GLY A 284 2.27 -31.34 5.15
N THR A 285 2.74 -31.01 6.36
CA THR A 285 4.05 -31.46 6.89
C THR A 285 3.98 -32.27 8.18
N CYS A 286 2.77 -32.69 8.60
CA CYS A 286 2.60 -33.69 9.65
C CYS A 286 2.16 -35.02 9.04
N HIS A 287 3.10 -35.74 8.43
CA HIS A 287 3.08 -37.20 8.28
C HIS A 287 4.51 -37.72 8.27
#